data_AF-A0A0M3IFW7-F1
#
_entry.id   AF-A0A0M3IFW7-F1
#
_cell.length_a   1.000
_cell.length_b   1.000
_cell.length_c   1.000
_cell.angle_alpha   90.00
_cell.angle_beta   90.00
_cell.angle_gamma   90.00
#
_symmetry.space_group_name_H-M   'P 1'
#
loop_
_entity.id
_entity.type
_entity.pdbx_description
1 polymer ?
#
loop_
_entity_poly.entity_id
_entity_poly.type
_entity_poly.pdbx_seq_one_letter_code
_entity_poly.pdbx_strand_id
1 'polypeptide(L)' 'MLAGKDLANPTAFLCAGIDMLHYLHLHEHAMRISNALYKSLTKQDMHTKDIGGEKRSSEVIDSVINNLRDSIEHFG' A
#
# COMPACT_ATOMS: atom_id res chain seq x y z
N MET A 1 4.56 -16.74 15.56
CA MET A 1 5.50 -15.76 14.99
C MET A 1 5.26 -15.62 13.49
N LEU A 2 4.96 -14.40 13.03
CA LEU A 2 4.75 -14.03 11.61
C LEU A 2 6.02 -13.43 10.97
N ALA A 3 7.00 -13.02 11.78
CA ALA A 3 8.26 -12.45 11.31
C ALA A 3 8.99 -13.43 10.36
N GLY A 4 9.47 -12.91 9.22
CA GLY A 4 10.17 -13.69 8.20
C GLY A 4 9.30 -14.62 7.36
N LYS A 5 7.96 -14.57 7.48
CA LYS A 5 7.05 -15.48 6.75
C LYS A 5 6.35 -14.86 5.55
N ASP A 6 6.43 -13.54 5.37
CA ASP A 6 5.77 -12.82 4.26
C ASP A 6 4.24 -12.99 4.25
N LEU A 7 3.65 -13.11 5.44
CA LEU A 7 2.20 -13.32 5.66
C LEU A 7 1.52 -12.16 6.38
N ALA A 8 2.28 -11.15 6.80
CA ALA A 8 1.73 -10.03 7.54
C ALA A 8 0.98 -9.08 6.60
N ASN A 9 -0.12 -8.50 7.04
CA ASN A 9 -0.78 -7.44 6.31
C ASN A 9 0.01 -6.13 6.46
N PRO A 10 0.56 -5.55 5.38
CA PRO A 10 1.32 -4.31 5.47
C PRO A 10 0.43 -3.07 5.61
N THR A 11 -0.89 -3.18 5.41
CA THR A 11 -1.83 -2.05 5.32
C THR A 11 -1.75 -1.12 6.52
N ALA A 12 -1.76 -1.65 7.74
CA ALA A 12 -1.74 -0.83 8.95
C ALA A 12 -0.47 0.04 9.05
N PHE A 13 0.69 -0.52 8.67
CA PHE A 13 1.95 0.21 8.68
C PHE A 13 1.99 1.28 7.58
N LEU A 14 1.47 0.97 6.39
CA LEU A 14 1.35 1.95 5.31
C LEU A 14 0.42 3.12 5.69
N CYS A 15 -0.72 2.85 6.33
CA CYS A 15 -1.61 3.88 6.86
C CYS A 15 -0.89 4.78 7.88
N ALA A 16 -0.14 4.20 8.82
CA ALA A 16 0.65 4.98 9.77
C ALA A 16 1.70 5.87 9.08
N GLY A 17 2.33 5.38 8.00
CA GLY A 17 3.23 6.17 7.16
C GLY A 17 2.53 7.31 6.42
N ILE A 18 1.33 7.07 5.89
CA ILE A 18 0.48 8.10 5.26
C ILE A 18 0.11 9.19 6.28
N ASP A 19 -0.34 8.79 7.47
CA ASP A 19 -0.69 9.72 8.56
C ASP A 19 0.53 10.55 9.00
N MET A 20 1.71 9.94 9.07
CA MET A 20 2.96 10.64 9.33
C MET A 20 3.27 11.69 8.26
N LEU A 21 3.07 11.38 6.97
CA LEU A 21 3.25 12.36 5.89
C LEU A 21 2.25 13.51 6.00
N HIS A 22 1.00 13.24 6.38
CA HIS A 22 0.03 14.29 6.68
C HIS A 22 0.48 15.19 7.83
N TYR A 23 1.00 14.61 8.91
CA TYR A 23 1.54 15.35 10.05
C TYR A 23 2.73 16.25 9.66
N LEU A 24 3.57 15.80 8.73
CA LEU A 24 4.70 16.57 8.20
C LEU A 24 4.34 17.57 7.09
N HIS A 25 3.04 17.78 6.83
CA HIS A 25 2.53 18.64 5.75
C HIS A 25 2.94 18.20 4.32
N LEU A 26 3.32 16.94 4.14
CA LEU A 26 3.69 16.34 2.86
C LEU A 26 2.47 15.74 2.15
N HIS A 27 1.44 16.55 1.95
CA HIS A 27 0.11 16.11 1.52
C HIS A 27 0.08 15.45 0.14
N GLU A 28 0.88 15.93 -0.81
CA GLU A 28 0.95 15.34 -2.15
C GLU A 28 1.49 13.90 -2.12
N HIS A 29 2.55 13.67 -1.34
CA HIS A 29 3.12 12.34 -1.14
C HIS A 29 2.12 11.41 -0.42
N ALA A 30 1.48 11.91 0.63
CA ALA A 30 0.46 11.16 1.37
C ALA A 30 -0.69 10.72 0.46
N MET A 31 -1.21 11.65 -0.36
CA MET A 31 -2.29 11.39 -1.30
C MET A 31 -1.90 10.38 -2.38
N ARG A 32 -0.70 10.49 -2.96
CA ARG A 32 -0.21 9.53 -3.97
C ARG A 32 -0.15 8.11 -3.41
N ILE A 33 0.44 7.93 -2.22
CA ILE A 33 0.56 6.62 -1.58
C ILE A 33 -0.82 6.10 -1.15
N SER A 34 -1.68 6.95 -0.60
CA SER A 34 -3.06 6.59 -0.21
C SER A 34 -3.87 6.11 -1.42
N ASN A 35 -3.78 6.81 -2.56
CA ASN A 35 -4.48 6.40 -3.78
C ASN A 35 -3.93 5.08 -4.35
N ALA A 36 -2.61 4.89 -4.34
CA ALA A 36 -1.99 3.64 -4.77
C ALA A 36 -2.41 2.46 -3.87
N LEU A 37 -2.43 2.65 -2.55
CA LEU A 37 -2.93 1.67 -1.59
C LEU A 37 -4.41 1.35 -1.81
N TYR A 38 -5.24 2.37 -1.97
CA TYR A 38 -6.67 2.20 -2.23
C TYR A 38 -6.93 1.39 -3.52
N LYS A 39 -6.20 1.68 -4.61
CA LYS A 39 -6.32 0.94 -5.88
C LYS A 39 -5.90 -0.53 -5.69
N SER A 40 -4.82 -0.78 -4.96
CA SER A 40 -4.31 -2.13 -4.69
C SER A 40 -5.35 -2.98 -3.94
N LEU A 41 -5.94 -2.41 -2.88
CA LEU A 41 -6.94 -3.12 -2.07
C LEU A 41 -8.29 -3.28 -2.79
N THR A 42 -8.81 -2.22 -3.42
CA THR A 42 -10.20 -2.20 -3.92
C THR A 42 -10.37 -2.57 -5.38
N LYS A 43 -9.33 -2.44 -6.21
CA LYS A 43 -9.39 -2.72 -7.65
C LYS A 43 -8.58 -3.94 -8.07
N GLN A 44 -7.61 -4.35 -7.25
CA GLN A 44 -6.70 -5.46 -7.55
C GLN A 44 -6.81 -6.60 -6.52
N ASP A 45 -7.75 -6.49 -5.56
CA ASP A 45 -8.03 -7.49 -4.53
C ASP A 45 -6.78 -7.99 -3.80
N MET A 46 -5.86 -7.07 -3.49
CA MET A 46 -4.59 -7.38 -2.82
C MET A 46 -4.79 -7.59 -1.32
N HIS A 47 -5.50 -8.67 -0.98
CA HIS A 47 -5.87 -9.03 0.38
C HIS A 47 -5.00 -10.16 0.92
N THR A 48 -4.43 -9.94 2.10
CA THR A 48 -3.68 -10.95 2.85
C THR A 48 -4.62 -11.89 3.61
N LYS A 49 -4.07 -13.00 4.10
CA LYS A 49 -4.83 -14.08 4.73
C LYS A 49 -5.64 -13.68 5.97
N ASP A 50 -5.15 -12.73 6.74
CA ASP A 50 -5.82 -12.20 7.93
C ASP A 50 -7.12 -11.45 7.62
N ILE A 51 -7.29 -10.97 6.39
CA ILE A 51 -8.51 -10.31 5.92
C ILE A 51 -9.25 -11.11 4.83
N GLY A 52 -8.96 -12.42 4.74
CA GLY A 52 -9.70 -13.35 3.88
C GLY A 52 -9.22 -13.44 2.43
N GLY A 53 -8.06 -12.89 2.09
CA GLY A 53 -7.42 -13.12 0.80
C GLY A 53 -6.30 -14.17 0.85
N GLU A 54 -5.56 -14.31 -0.24
CA GLU A 54 -4.48 -15.31 -0.37
C GLU A 54 -3.12 -14.67 -0.72
N LYS A 55 -3.04 -13.33 -0.67
CA LYS A 55 -1.83 -12.60 -1.06
C LYS A 55 -0.80 -12.54 0.05
N ARG A 56 0.47 -12.48 -0.36
CA ARG A 56 1.63 -12.26 0.51
C ARG A 56 1.86 -10.79 0.79
N SER A 57 2.63 -10.49 1.83
CA SER A 57 3.00 -9.08 2.16
C SER A 57 3.70 -8.42 0.98
N SER A 58 4.67 -9.12 0.39
CA SER A 58 5.42 -8.70 -0.80
C SER A 58 4.52 -8.35 -1.98
N GLU A 59 3.56 -9.20 -2.32
CA GLU A 59 2.60 -8.97 -3.41
C GLU A 59 1.78 -7.68 -3.21
N VAL A 60 1.32 -7.42 -1.97
CA VAL A 60 0.60 -6.18 -1.66
C VAL A 60 1.50 -4.97 -1.84
N ILE A 61 2.75 -5.02 -1.33
CA ILE A 61 3.71 -3.92 -1.46
C ILE A 61 4.06 -3.65 -2.92
N ASP A 62 4.31 -4.69 -3.71
CA ASP A 62 4.67 -4.55 -5.13
C ASP A 62 3.53 -3.93 -5.93
N SER A 63 2.28 -4.33 -5.66
CA SER A 63 1.09 -3.72 -6.25
C SER A 63 1.00 -2.22 -5.93
N VAL A 64 1.25 -1.82 -4.68
CA VAL A 64 1.26 -0.39 -4.28
C VAL A 64 2.36 0.38 -5.01
N ILE A 65 3.57 -0.18 -5.10
CA ILE A 65 4.70 0.46 -5.79
C ILE A 65 4.40 0.64 -7.28
N ASN A 66 3.82 -0.37 -7.94
CA ASN A 66 3.45 -0.28 -9.35
C ASN A 66 2.38 0.79 -9.57
N ASN A 67 1.34 0.83 -8.74
CA ASN A 67 0.30 1.86 -8.82
C ASN A 67 0.86 3.28 -8.57
N LEU A 68 1.88 3.40 -7.72
CA LEU A 68 2.58 4.68 -7.50
C LEU A 68 3.40 5.10 -8.73
N ARG A 69 4.12 4.17 -9.37
CA ARG A 69 4.88 4.45 -10.62
C ARG A 69 3.96 4.89 -11.75
N ASP A 70 2.85 4.19 -11.96
CA ASP A 70 1.84 4.57 -12.96
C ASP A 70 1.35 6.01 -12.74
N SER A 71 1.17 6.40 -11.48
CA SER A 71 0.72 7.74 -11.10
C SER A 71 1.75 8.84 -11.35
N ILE A 72 3.03 8.50 -11.50
CA ILE A 72 4.10 9.46 -11.82
C ILE A 72 4.23 9.60 -13.33
N GLU A 73 4.15 8.48 -14.07
CA GLU A 73 4.30 8.46 -15.53
C GLU A 73 3.17 9.18 -16.27
N HIS A 74 1.95 9.23 -15.73
CA HIS A 74 0.81 9.93 -16.34
C HIS A 74 0.79 11.45 -16.11
N PHE A 75 1.76 11.99 -15.37
CA PHE A 75 1.94 13.44 -15.17
C PHE A 75 3.20 13.97 -15.87
N GLY A 76 3.87 13.15 -16.68
CA GLY A 76 5.00 13.52 -17.54
C GLY A 76 4.59 14.02 -18.92
#